data_AF-F7YTM6-F1
#
_entry.id   AF-F7YTM6-F1
#
_cell.length_a   1.000
_cell.length_b   1.000
_cell.length_c   1.000
_cell.angle_alpha   90.00
_cell.angle_beta   90.00
_cell.angle_gamma   90.00
#
_symmetry.space_group_name_H-M   'P 1'
#
loop_
_entity.id
_entity.type
_entity.pdbx_description
1 polymer ?
#
loop_
_entity_poly.entity_id
_entity_poly.type
_entity_poly.pdbx_seq_one_letter_code
_entity_poly.pdbx_strand_id
1 'polypeptide(L)'
;MKKEDVIIRDEIKSVINKIDNFAIDNFALRFRFPEITESEKKGERKIKIEIINDIDKVGKSIFTSQKSIISDINERRKKSILTLEKFGYKVIEFTAKPCWRMVVGLGGTHPQETSMILHHVYGFPYIPGSSIKGVTRSMFILDWFEKVKKALVSENIDLSKFVAGLENYNPKSAKNQLPEYYDRELVDLYSNIFGTQEYQGKVIFFDAFPVGEINLVLDIINPHYPDYYSGNKPPADYQNPNPIKFLTVANTNFLFVLAGENEKIVIEAERYLKQALQAIGIGAKTSLGYGLFEIL
;
A
#
# COMPACT_ATOMS: atom_id res chain seq x y z
N MET A 1 17.88 -21.57 0.10
CA MET A 1 17.24 -22.24 1.25
C MET A 1 17.60 -23.72 1.27
N LYS A 2 17.91 -24.27 2.45
CA LYS A 2 18.16 -25.71 2.63
C LYS A 2 16.86 -26.47 2.35
N LYS A 3 16.95 -27.55 1.57
CA LYS A 3 15.86 -28.52 1.39
C LYS A 3 15.73 -29.29 2.71
N GLU A 4 14.60 -29.12 3.39
CA GLU A 4 14.24 -30.01 4.51
C GLU A 4 13.13 -30.93 4.02
N ASP A 5 13.40 -32.24 4.06
CA ASP A 5 12.43 -33.28 3.76
C ASP A 5 11.50 -33.41 4.98
N VAL A 6 10.28 -32.87 4.88
CA VAL A 6 9.27 -32.96 5.95
C VAL A 6 8.28 -34.08 5.62
N ILE A 7 8.14 -35.05 6.53
CA ILE A 7 7.11 -36.11 6.43
C ILE A 7 5.76 -35.48 6.82
N ILE A 8 4.91 -35.22 5.83
CA ILE A 8 3.57 -34.67 6.03
C ILE A 8 2.59 -35.82 6.33
N ARG A 9 1.84 -35.72 7.43
CA ARG A 9 0.78 -36.68 7.81
C ARG A 9 -0.34 -36.72 6.74
N ASP A 10 -0.93 -37.89 6.50
CA ASP A 10 -1.98 -38.08 5.47
C ASP A 10 -3.21 -37.17 5.64
N GLU A 11 -3.50 -36.74 6.86
CA GLU A 11 -4.57 -35.78 7.18
C GLU A 11 -4.35 -34.43 6.50
N ILE A 12 -3.10 -33.94 6.51
CA ILE A 12 -2.67 -32.69 5.88
C ILE A 12 -2.72 -32.85 4.35
N LYS A 13 -2.35 -34.03 3.81
CA LYS A 13 -2.49 -34.33 2.37
C LYS A 13 -3.94 -34.21 1.89
N SER A 14 -4.91 -34.65 2.69
CA SER A 14 -6.34 -34.54 2.31
C SER A 14 -6.81 -33.08 2.26
N VAL A 15 -6.26 -32.21 3.11
CA VAL A 15 -6.57 -30.77 3.13
C VAL A 15 -5.94 -30.07 1.93
N ILE A 16 -4.67 -30.35 1.63
CA ILE A 16 -3.97 -29.79 0.47
C ILE A 16 -4.64 -30.20 -0.84
N ASN A 17 -4.94 -31.50 -1.02
CA ASN A 17 -5.64 -31.96 -2.21
C ASN A 17 -7.05 -31.37 -2.34
N LYS A 18 -7.71 -31.04 -1.22
CA LYS A 18 -8.96 -30.27 -1.28
C LYS A 18 -8.69 -28.84 -1.75
N ILE A 19 -7.68 -28.16 -1.20
CA ILE A 19 -7.29 -26.78 -1.56
C ILE A 19 -6.91 -26.66 -3.04
N ASP A 20 -6.11 -27.58 -3.59
CA ASP A 20 -5.70 -27.56 -5.01
C ASP A 20 -6.84 -27.92 -5.97
N ASN A 21 -7.81 -28.73 -5.52
CA ASN A 21 -9.00 -29.07 -6.30
C ASN A 21 -10.13 -28.03 -6.17
N PHE A 22 -10.09 -27.15 -5.16
CA PHE A 22 -10.97 -25.99 -5.12
C PHE A 22 -10.41 -24.96 -6.11
N ALA A 23 -11.25 -24.48 -7.01
CA ALA A 23 -11.02 -23.22 -7.69
C ALA A 23 -11.01 -22.11 -6.63
N ILE A 24 -9.89 -21.93 -5.94
CA ILE A 24 -9.75 -20.89 -4.92
C ILE A 24 -9.68 -19.57 -5.65
N ASP A 25 -10.83 -18.92 -5.66
CA ASP A 25 -11.00 -17.58 -6.20
C ASP A 25 -10.18 -16.57 -5.39
N ASN A 26 -10.08 -16.70 -4.06
CA ASN A 26 -9.31 -15.74 -3.27
C ASN A 26 -7.79 -15.84 -3.53
N PHE A 27 -7.26 -14.90 -4.32
CA PHE A 27 -5.85 -14.84 -4.66
C PHE A 27 -4.94 -14.72 -3.43
N ALA A 28 -5.35 -14.06 -2.34
CA ALA A 28 -4.53 -13.95 -1.13
C ALA A 28 -4.32 -15.29 -0.43
N LEU A 29 -5.35 -16.14 -0.41
CA LEU A 29 -5.20 -17.50 0.12
C LEU A 29 -4.21 -18.26 -0.75
N ARG A 30 -4.41 -18.28 -2.07
CA ARG A 30 -3.54 -19.00 -3.00
C ARG A 30 -2.11 -18.49 -3.00
N PHE A 31 -1.91 -17.18 -2.89
CA PHE A 31 -0.60 -16.53 -2.80
C PHE A 31 0.16 -16.96 -1.52
N ARG A 32 -0.57 -17.22 -0.43
CA ARG A 32 -0.01 -17.61 0.87
C ARG A 32 0.24 -19.11 1.03
N PHE A 33 -0.39 -19.96 0.22
CA PHE A 33 -0.19 -21.40 0.28
C PHE A 33 0.93 -21.85 -0.67
N PRO A 34 1.88 -22.67 -0.20
CA PRO A 34 2.89 -23.25 -1.07
C PRO A 34 2.28 -24.36 -1.96
N GLU A 35 2.81 -24.51 -3.17
CA GLU A 35 2.60 -25.69 -4.01
C GLU A 35 3.31 -26.90 -3.40
N ILE A 36 2.65 -28.05 -3.37
CA ILE A 36 3.23 -29.26 -2.79
C ILE A 36 3.24 -30.32 -3.89
N THR A 37 4.43 -30.63 -4.37
CA THR A 37 4.64 -31.66 -5.41
C THR A 37 5.22 -32.93 -4.79
N GLU A 38 4.64 -34.08 -5.10
CA GLU A 38 5.14 -35.38 -4.64
C GLU A 38 5.84 -36.10 -5.81
N SER A 39 7.03 -36.63 -5.57
CA SER A 39 7.75 -37.46 -6.54
C SER A 39 8.29 -38.72 -5.86
N GLU A 40 8.17 -39.85 -6.54
CA GLU A 40 8.69 -41.13 -6.06
C GLU A 40 9.87 -41.55 -6.96
N LYS A 41 11.05 -41.68 -6.37
CA LYS A 41 12.25 -42.17 -7.08
C LYS A 41 12.94 -43.23 -6.22
N LYS A 42 13.11 -44.43 -6.79
CA LYS A 42 13.78 -45.59 -6.13
C LYS A 42 13.21 -45.94 -4.75
N GLY A 43 11.88 -45.90 -4.57
CA GLY A 43 11.23 -46.28 -3.31
C GLY A 43 11.30 -45.22 -2.20
N GLU A 44 11.95 -44.08 -2.45
CA GLU A 44 11.91 -42.91 -1.58
C GLU A 44 10.87 -41.91 -2.09
N ARG A 45 9.92 -41.53 -1.22
CA ARG A 45 8.96 -40.45 -1.47
C ARG A 45 9.59 -39.11 -1.12
N LYS A 46 9.68 -38.21 -2.10
CA LYS A 46 10.13 -36.83 -1.91
C LYS A 46 8.94 -35.89 -2.07
N ILE A 47 8.64 -35.19 -0.97
CA ILE A 47 7.69 -34.09 -0.97
C ILE A 47 8.47 -32.81 -1.19
N LYS A 48 8.13 -32.09 -2.25
CA LYS A 48 8.76 -30.84 -2.64
C LYS A 48 7.74 -29.74 -2.49
N ILE A 49 7.90 -28.97 -1.41
CA ILE A 49 7.11 -27.77 -1.16
C ILE A 49 7.77 -26.64 -1.97
N GLU A 50 7.14 -26.24 -3.06
CA GLU A 50 7.58 -25.15 -3.92
C GLU A 50 6.66 -23.94 -3.80
N ILE A 51 7.23 -22.79 -4.07
CA ILE A 51 6.46 -21.56 -4.19
C ILE A 51 5.95 -21.49 -5.64
N ILE A 52 4.69 -21.09 -5.86
CA ILE A 52 4.10 -20.92 -7.20
C ILE A 52 5.01 -20.01 -8.03
N ASN A 53 5.71 -20.59 -9.00
CA ASN A 53 6.66 -19.86 -9.86
C ASN A 53 5.95 -19.01 -10.94
N ASP A 54 4.69 -19.34 -11.25
CA ASP A 54 3.84 -18.67 -12.25
C ASP A 54 2.77 -17.77 -11.60
N ILE A 55 3.11 -17.13 -10.47
CA ILE A 55 2.13 -16.40 -9.63
C ILE A 55 1.44 -15.24 -10.34
N ASP A 56 2.11 -14.65 -11.32
CA ASP A 56 1.60 -13.61 -12.21
C ASP A 56 0.54 -14.16 -13.18
N LYS A 57 0.78 -15.32 -13.80
CA LYS A 57 -0.20 -16.01 -14.66
C LYS A 57 -1.41 -16.48 -13.86
N VAL A 58 -1.17 -17.05 -12.67
CA VAL A 58 -2.22 -17.49 -11.76
C VAL A 58 -3.07 -16.29 -11.31
N GLY A 59 -2.42 -15.19 -10.91
CA GLY A 59 -3.11 -13.95 -10.55
C GLY A 59 -3.94 -13.41 -11.71
N LYS A 60 -3.37 -13.33 -12.91
CA LYS A 60 -4.09 -12.84 -14.10
C LYS A 60 -5.33 -13.68 -14.42
N SER A 61 -5.21 -15.01 -14.34
CA SER A 61 -6.35 -15.91 -14.53
C SER A 61 -7.46 -15.67 -13.51
N ILE A 62 -7.09 -15.59 -12.22
CA ILE A 62 -8.04 -15.36 -11.12
C ILE A 62 -8.73 -14.00 -11.24
N PHE A 63 -7.99 -12.91 -11.46
CA PHE A 63 -8.63 -11.59 -11.55
C PHE A 63 -9.47 -11.43 -12.81
N THR A 64 -9.14 -12.15 -13.89
CA THR A 64 -9.99 -12.21 -15.08
C THR A 64 -11.34 -12.87 -14.74
N SER A 65 -11.34 -14.00 -14.02
CA SER A 65 -12.58 -14.67 -13.61
C SER A 65 -13.38 -13.86 -12.57
N GLN A 66 -12.72 -13.01 -11.79
CA GLN A 66 -13.33 -12.21 -10.72
C GLN A 66 -13.81 -10.80 -11.10
N LYS A 67 -13.74 -10.44 -12.37
CA LYS A 67 -14.13 -9.09 -12.83
C LYS A 67 -15.53 -8.69 -12.35
N SER A 68 -16.48 -9.64 -12.32
CA SER A 68 -17.84 -9.43 -11.79
C SER A 68 -17.84 -9.17 -10.28
N ILE A 69 -17.09 -9.95 -9.49
CA ILE A 69 -17.01 -9.80 -8.03
C ILE A 69 -16.43 -8.44 -7.64
N ILE A 70 -15.35 -8.00 -8.32
CA ILE A 70 -14.73 -6.69 -8.09
C ILE A 70 -15.74 -5.57 -8.41
N SER A 71 -16.47 -5.70 -9.51
CA SER A 71 -17.55 -4.76 -9.89
C SER A 71 -18.63 -4.69 -8.81
N ASP A 72 -19.14 -5.84 -8.35
CA ASP A 72 -20.19 -5.91 -7.34
C ASP A 72 -19.76 -5.30 -6.00
N ILE A 73 -18.51 -5.53 -5.59
CA ILE A 73 -17.96 -4.96 -4.35
C ILE A 73 -17.85 -3.44 -4.47
N ASN A 74 -17.33 -2.94 -5.59
CA ASN A 74 -17.23 -1.50 -5.82
C ASN A 74 -18.61 -0.85 -5.87
N GLU A 75 -19.61 -1.48 -6.48
CA GLU A 75 -20.99 -0.97 -6.51
C GLU A 75 -21.59 -0.91 -5.10
N ARG A 76 -21.42 -1.96 -4.29
CA ARG A 76 -21.87 -1.98 -2.89
C ARG A 76 -21.19 -0.89 -2.07
N ARG A 77 -19.86 -0.75 -2.20
CA ARG A 77 -19.11 0.30 -1.51
C ARG A 77 -19.58 1.69 -1.92
N LYS A 78 -19.79 1.91 -3.22
CA LYS A 78 -20.30 3.18 -3.74
C LYS A 78 -21.66 3.51 -3.11
N LYS A 79 -22.60 2.56 -3.04
CA LYS A 79 -23.90 2.77 -2.36
C LYS A 79 -23.74 3.12 -0.87
N SER A 80 -22.85 2.44 -0.16
CA SER A 80 -22.58 2.72 1.26
C SER A 80 -21.96 4.10 1.45
N ILE A 81 -21.01 4.49 0.60
CA ILE A 81 -20.33 5.80 0.67
C ILE A 81 -21.30 6.92 0.32
N LEU A 82 -22.10 6.78 -0.75
CA LEU A 82 -23.11 7.79 -1.13
C LEU A 82 -24.19 7.97 -0.05
N THR A 83 -24.37 6.99 0.84
CA THR A 83 -25.27 7.15 1.99
C THR A 83 -24.74 8.22 2.97
N LEU A 84 -23.43 8.49 3.00
CA LEU A 84 -22.85 9.57 3.81
C LEU A 84 -23.33 10.95 3.35
N GLU A 85 -23.63 11.13 2.06
CA GLU A 85 -24.18 12.39 1.55
C GLU A 85 -25.52 12.74 2.21
N LYS A 86 -26.33 11.71 2.53
CA LYS A 86 -27.59 11.89 3.27
C LYS A 86 -27.38 12.38 4.71
N PHE A 87 -26.20 12.17 5.27
CA PHE A 87 -25.81 12.63 6.60
C PHE A 87 -25.02 13.95 6.55
N GLY A 88 -25.01 14.64 5.41
CA GLY A 88 -24.36 15.95 5.26
C GLY A 88 -22.85 15.89 4.98
N TYR A 89 -22.31 14.71 4.67
CA TYR A 89 -20.92 14.60 4.22
C TYR A 89 -20.82 14.95 2.74
N LYS A 90 -19.83 15.75 2.37
CA LYS A 90 -19.37 15.83 1.00
C LYS A 90 -18.50 14.61 0.69
N VAL A 91 -18.83 13.91 -0.39
CA VAL A 91 -18.01 12.81 -0.94
C VAL A 91 -17.34 13.31 -2.21
N ILE A 92 -16.04 13.01 -2.35
CA ILE A 92 -15.28 13.22 -3.58
C ILE A 92 -14.63 11.90 -3.98
N GLU A 93 -14.78 11.54 -5.25
CA GLU A 93 -14.17 10.34 -5.83
C GLU A 93 -13.38 10.70 -7.09
N PHE A 94 -12.25 10.05 -7.30
CA PHE A 94 -11.51 10.11 -8.57
C PHE A 94 -10.79 8.79 -8.81
N THR A 95 -10.51 8.50 -10.08
CA THR A 95 -9.76 7.30 -10.46
C THR A 95 -8.33 7.68 -10.81
N ALA A 96 -7.37 6.85 -10.44
CA ALA A 96 -5.99 6.99 -10.87
C ALA A 96 -5.37 5.62 -11.09
N LYS A 97 -4.32 5.54 -11.92
CA LYS A 97 -3.58 4.30 -12.18
C LYS A 97 -2.07 4.51 -11.99
N PRO A 98 -1.30 3.48 -11.64
CA PRO A 98 0.15 3.60 -11.58
C PRO A 98 0.73 3.98 -12.95
N CYS A 99 1.64 4.96 -12.99
CA CYS A 99 2.40 5.31 -14.19
C CYS A 99 3.31 4.17 -14.66
N TRP A 100 3.79 3.36 -13.72
CA TRP A 100 4.59 2.17 -13.97
C TRP A 100 4.11 1.00 -13.11
N ARG A 101 4.92 0.59 -12.12
CA ARG A 101 4.62 -0.50 -11.20
C ARG A 101 4.43 0.08 -9.81
N MET A 102 3.49 -0.45 -9.07
CA MET A 102 3.29 -0.15 -7.65
C MET A 102 3.58 -1.40 -6.84
N VAL A 103 4.33 -1.23 -5.75
CA VAL A 103 4.44 -2.26 -4.72
C VAL A 103 3.67 -1.80 -3.50
N VAL A 104 2.75 -2.62 -3.01
CA VAL A 104 2.06 -2.34 -1.75
C VAL A 104 2.45 -3.42 -0.74
N GLY A 105 3.02 -3.03 0.40
CA GLY A 105 3.23 -3.97 1.51
C GLY A 105 4.55 -4.71 1.58
N LEU A 106 5.62 -4.22 0.95
CA LEU A 106 6.95 -4.84 1.05
C LEU A 106 7.43 -4.80 2.53
N GLY A 107 7.57 -5.96 3.18
CA GLY A 107 8.06 -6.07 4.58
C GLY A 107 7.17 -6.82 5.58
N GLY A 108 5.99 -7.29 5.17
CA GLY A 108 5.19 -8.24 5.93
C GLY A 108 5.79 -9.65 5.94
N THR A 109 5.55 -10.40 7.00
CA THR A 109 5.97 -11.80 7.12
C THR A 109 5.22 -12.66 6.09
N HIS A 110 5.91 -13.02 5.00
CA HIS A 110 5.43 -13.97 4.00
C HIS A 110 6.52 -15.02 3.74
N PRO A 111 6.18 -16.28 3.45
CA PRO A 111 7.17 -17.30 3.07
C PRO A 111 8.07 -16.90 1.88
N GLN A 112 7.64 -15.93 1.06
CA GLN A 112 8.37 -15.41 -0.10
C GLN A 112 9.22 -14.15 0.17
N GLU A 113 9.36 -13.68 1.42
CA GLU A 113 10.06 -12.43 1.81
C GLU A 113 9.54 -11.13 1.15
N THR A 114 8.55 -11.24 0.25
CA THR A 114 8.05 -10.19 -0.63
C THR A 114 6.53 -10.14 -0.56
N SER A 115 6.03 -9.65 0.56
CA SER A 115 4.61 -9.50 0.80
C SER A 115 3.98 -8.42 -0.09
N MET A 116 2.77 -8.72 -0.56
CA MET A 116 1.85 -7.75 -1.13
C MET A 116 0.66 -7.55 -0.18
N ILE A 117 0.18 -6.32 0.01
CA ILE A 117 -1.10 -6.08 0.70
C ILE A 117 -2.22 -6.60 -0.21
N LEU A 118 -2.92 -7.60 0.29
CA LEU A 118 -4.08 -8.20 -0.34
C LEU A 118 -5.25 -8.14 0.64
N HIS A 119 -6.43 -7.84 0.13
CA HIS A 119 -7.64 -7.80 0.94
C HIS A 119 -7.94 -9.20 1.46
N HIS A 120 -8.04 -9.37 2.78
CA HIS A 120 -8.12 -10.69 3.41
C HIS A 120 -9.33 -11.50 2.94
N VAL A 121 -10.46 -10.83 2.73
CA VAL A 121 -11.72 -11.46 2.31
C VAL A 121 -11.78 -11.68 0.79
N TYR A 122 -11.21 -10.77 -0.01
CA TYR A 122 -11.47 -10.72 -1.46
C TYR A 122 -10.27 -11.16 -2.30
N GLY A 123 -9.08 -11.20 -1.71
CA GLY A 123 -7.88 -11.67 -2.38
C GLY A 123 -7.19 -10.68 -3.31
N PHE A 124 -7.82 -9.56 -3.68
CA PHE A 124 -7.22 -8.55 -4.57
C PHE A 124 -6.30 -7.55 -3.86
N PRO A 125 -5.31 -6.96 -4.56
CA PRO A 125 -4.53 -5.85 -4.04
C PRO A 125 -5.38 -4.59 -3.83
N TYR A 126 -5.14 -3.89 -2.72
CA TYR A 126 -5.77 -2.60 -2.43
C TYR A 126 -4.77 -1.67 -1.76
N ILE A 127 -5.08 -0.38 -1.75
CA ILE A 127 -4.27 0.63 -1.07
C ILE A 127 -4.98 1.05 0.22
N PRO A 128 -4.39 0.84 1.41
CA PRO A 128 -5.02 1.23 2.66
C PRO A 128 -5.27 2.74 2.77
N GLY A 129 -6.41 3.13 3.32
CA GLY A 129 -6.77 4.52 3.60
C GLY A 129 -5.77 5.21 4.54
N SER A 130 -5.14 4.45 5.43
CA SER A 130 -4.04 4.93 6.28
C SER A 130 -2.79 5.30 5.47
N SER A 131 -2.43 4.52 4.44
CA SER A 131 -1.33 4.84 3.53
C SER A 131 -1.64 6.07 2.68
N ILE A 132 -2.90 6.19 2.21
CA ILE A 132 -3.39 7.34 1.44
C ILE A 132 -3.34 8.62 2.30
N LYS A 133 -3.85 8.54 3.53
CA LYS A 133 -3.75 9.64 4.51
C LYS A 133 -2.29 10.00 4.79
N GLY A 134 -1.44 9.01 4.98
CA GLY A 134 -0.01 9.19 5.27
C GLY A 134 0.73 9.94 4.16
N VAL A 135 0.58 9.51 2.90
CA VAL A 135 1.27 10.19 1.78
C VAL A 135 0.74 11.60 1.55
N THR A 136 -0.58 11.80 1.68
CA THR A 136 -1.22 13.12 1.58
C THR A 136 -0.68 14.07 2.64
N ARG A 137 -0.55 13.57 3.88
CA ARG A 137 0.02 14.32 5.00
C ARG A 137 1.47 14.71 4.74
N SER A 138 2.29 13.77 4.27
CA SER A 138 3.69 14.04 3.93
C SER A 138 3.80 15.11 2.84
N MET A 139 2.97 15.04 1.79
CA MET A 139 2.94 16.05 0.73
C MET A 139 2.58 17.43 1.27
N PHE A 140 1.56 17.52 2.13
CA PHE A 140 1.15 18.79 2.76
C PHE A 140 2.32 19.40 3.54
N ILE A 141 2.94 18.60 4.42
CA ILE A 141 4.04 19.06 5.28
C ILE A 141 5.23 19.52 4.45
N LEU A 142 5.63 18.74 3.44
CA LEU A 142 6.79 19.06 2.61
C LEU A 142 6.56 20.30 1.74
N ASP A 143 5.39 20.42 1.09
CA ASP A 143 5.03 21.62 0.32
C ASP A 143 5.09 22.88 1.17
N TRP A 144 4.50 22.83 2.37
CA TRP A 144 4.51 23.98 3.27
C TRP A 144 5.89 24.27 3.85
N PHE A 145 6.62 23.25 4.32
CA PHE A 145 7.96 23.41 4.87
C PHE A 145 8.92 24.04 3.85
N GLU A 146 8.87 23.62 2.58
CA GLU A 146 9.69 24.20 1.52
C GLU A 146 9.35 25.68 1.26
N LYS A 147 8.06 26.07 1.34
CA LYS A 147 7.66 27.48 1.22
C LYS A 147 8.20 28.33 2.37
N VAL A 148 8.10 27.84 3.61
CA VAL A 148 8.61 28.51 4.81
C VAL A 148 10.13 28.65 4.75
N LYS A 149 10.85 27.57 4.41
CA LYS A 149 12.31 27.55 4.30
C LYS A 149 12.82 28.55 3.25
N LYS A 150 12.11 28.70 2.12
CA LYS A 150 12.45 29.69 1.09
C LYS A 150 12.20 31.13 1.54
N ALA A 151 11.17 31.37 2.35
CA ALA A 151 10.86 32.70 2.87
C ALA A 151 11.85 33.14 3.97
N LEU A 152 12.32 32.21 4.79
CA LEU A 152 13.17 32.46 5.94
C LEU A 152 14.65 32.15 5.67
N VAL A 153 15.19 32.60 4.53
CA VAL A 153 16.54 32.30 3.98
C VAL A 153 17.69 32.29 5.01
N SER A 154 17.55 32.99 6.13
CA SER A 154 18.52 33.11 7.22
C SER A 154 18.37 32.13 8.40
N GLU A 155 17.28 31.36 8.49
CA GLU A 155 17.02 30.44 9.61
C GLU A 155 17.14 28.97 9.21
N ASN A 156 17.88 28.20 10.00
CA ASN A 156 17.98 26.75 9.82
C ASN A 156 16.81 26.07 10.54
N ILE A 157 15.66 26.01 9.88
CA ILE A 157 14.45 25.38 10.43
C ILE A 157 14.57 23.86 10.28
N ASP A 158 14.41 23.15 11.39
CA ASP A 158 14.42 21.69 11.41
C ASP A 158 13.03 21.11 11.11
N LEU A 159 12.96 20.18 10.15
CA LEU A 159 11.70 19.55 9.74
C LEU A 159 11.05 18.77 10.90
N SER A 160 11.83 18.13 11.76
CA SER A 160 11.28 17.34 12.88
C SER A 160 10.58 18.25 13.89
N LYS A 161 11.20 19.38 14.23
CA LYS A 161 10.57 20.42 15.06
C LYS A 161 9.33 21.01 14.41
N PHE A 162 9.37 21.23 13.09
CA PHE A 162 8.22 21.71 12.33
C PHE A 162 7.02 20.74 12.43
N VAL A 163 7.26 19.45 12.23
CA VAL A 163 6.21 18.43 12.35
C VAL A 163 5.69 18.33 13.78
N ALA A 164 6.57 18.38 14.79
CA ALA A 164 6.18 18.33 16.19
C ALA A 164 5.27 19.51 16.59
N GLY A 165 5.50 20.71 16.03
CA GLY A 165 4.61 21.86 16.23
C GLY A 165 3.20 21.62 15.70
N LEU A 166 3.07 20.97 14.54
CA LEU A 166 1.77 20.64 13.94
C LEU A 166 1.03 19.54 14.70
N GLU A 167 1.73 18.51 15.14
CA GLU A 167 1.12 17.36 15.84
C GLU A 167 0.58 17.70 17.23
N ASN A 168 1.17 18.71 17.88
CA ASN A 168 0.75 19.15 19.22
C ASN A 168 -0.24 20.32 19.20
N TYR A 169 -0.57 20.85 18.02
CA TYR A 169 -1.53 21.94 17.91
C TYR A 169 -2.96 21.47 18.24
N ASN A 170 -3.69 22.25 19.03
CA ASN A 170 -5.09 21.99 19.33
C ASN A 170 -5.95 23.22 19.02
N PRO A 171 -6.71 23.29 17.92
CA PRO A 171 -7.49 24.47 17.52
C PRO A 171 -8.43 25.01 18.62
N LYS A 172 -8.80 24.19 19.62
CA LYS A 172 -9.70 24.57 20.72
C LYS A 172 -8.97 25.09 21.97
N SER A 173 -7.64 25.08 21.98
CA SER A 173 -6.83 25.49 23.13
C SER A 173 -6.42 26.96 23.06
N ALA A 174 -6.66 27.70 24.14
CA ALA A 174 -6.22 29.09 24.29
C ALA A 174 -4.70 29.25 24.48
N LYS A 175 -3.96 28.15 24.70
CA LYS A 175 -2.52 28.16 25.01
C LYS A 175 -1.61 27.86 23.82
N ASN A 176 -2.13 27.80 22.59
CA ASN A 176 -1.31 27.49 21.42
C ASN A 176 -0.31 28.60 21.14
N GLN A 177 0.93 28.42 21.58
CA GLN A 177 2.07 29.17 21.06
C GLN A 177 2.51 28.49 19.77
N LEU A 178 2.08 29.05 18.65
CA LEU A 178 2.61 28.71 17.33
C LEU A 178 3.86 29.55 17.07
N PRO A 179 4.91 28.99 16.44
CA PRO A 179 6.01 29.81 15.93
C PRO A 179 5.50 30.89 14.97
N GLU A 180 6.14 32.05 14.94
CA GLU A 180 5.69 33.22 14.17
C GLU A 180 5.52 32.92 12.67
N TYR A 181 6.33 32.01 12.14
CA TYR A 181 6.31 31.62 10.74
C TYR A 181 5.24 30.59 10.37
N TYR A 182 4.43 30.16 11.32
CA TYR A 182 3.27 29.31 11.04
C TYR A 182 2.08 30.17 10.62
N ASP A 183 1.66 29.97 9.38
CA ASP A 183 0.36 30.43 8.92
C ASP A 183 -0.77 29.68 9.65
N ARG A 184 -1.59 30.42 10.41
CA ARG A 184 -2.72 29.85 11.16
C ARG A 184 -3.73 29.16 10.27
N GLU A 185 -4.01 29.69 9.08
CA GLU A 185 -4.98 29.07 8.18
C GLU A 185 -4.50 27.69 7.72
N LEU A 186 -3.20 27.55 7.47
CA LEU A 186 -2.59 26.26 7.11
C LEU A 186 -2.52 25.29 8.29
N VAL A 187 -2.29 25.77 9.51
CA VAL A 187 -2.39 24.92 10.72
C VAL A 187 -3.80 24.38 10.87
N ASP A 188 -4.80 25.25 10.80
CA ASP A 188 -6.20 24.86 10.94
C ASP A 188 -6.60 23.90 9.82
N LEU A 189 -6.18 24.16 8.59
CA LEU A 189 -6.41 23.25 7.46
C LEU A 189 -5.78 21.88 7.72
N TYR A 190 -4.51 21.83 8.14
CA TYR A 190 -3.82 20.59 8.47
C TYR A 190 -4.56 19.80 9.56
N SER A 191 -4.90 20.45 10.67
CA SER A 191 -5.60 19.81 11.79
C SER A 191 -7.00 19.33 11.41
N ASN A 192 -7.71 20.09 10.56
CA ASN A 192 -9.01 19.67 10.05
C ASN A 192 -8.91 18.49 9.07
N ILE A 193 -7.86 18.38 8.25
CA ILE A 193 -7.70 17.23 7.33
C ILE A 193 -7.21 15.99 8.11
N PHE A 194 -6.10 16.11 8.83
CA PHE A 194 -5.39 14.94 9.36
C PHE A 194 -5.67 14.66 10.84
N GLY A 195 -6.05 15.68 11.60
CA GLY A 195 -6.06 15.65 13.05
C GLY A 195 -4.67 15.87 13.66
N THR A 196 -4.66 15.97 14.99
CA THR A 196 -3.48 16.13 15.85
C THR A 196 -3.63 15.20 17.05
N GLN A 197 -2.69 15.21 18.00
CA GLN A 197 -2.79 14.35 19.19
C GLN A 197 -4.05 14.62 20.03
N GLU A 198 -4.54 15.87 20.03
CA GLU A 198 -5.71 16.28 20.81
C GLU A 198 -6.93 16.69 19.95
N TYR A 199 -6.83 16.55 18.62
CA TYR A 199 -7.89 16.97 17.70
C TYR A 199 -8.17 15.93 16.63
N GLN A 200 -9.42 15.50 16.51
CA GLN A 200 -9.83 14.55 15.48
C GLN A 200 -9.90 15.21 14.09
N GLY A 201 -9.24 14.59 13.12
CA GLY A 201 -9.36 14.98 11.71
C GLY A 201 -10.78 14.77 11.19
N LYS A 202 -11.24 15.67 10.33
CA LYS A 202 -12.61 15.73 9.77
C LYS A 202 -12.72 15.13 8.37
N VAL A 203 -11.62 14.64 7.80
CA VAL A 203 -11.62 13.96 6.50
C VAL A 203 -11.39 12.47 6.69
N ILE A 204 -12.27 11.68 6.09
CA ILE A 204 -12.19 10.23 6.02
C ILE A 204 -11.47 9.86 4.73
N PHE A 205 -10.37 9.12 4.86
CA PHE A 205 -9.61 8.55 3.75
C PHE A 205 -9.99 7.07 3.62
N PHE A 206 -10.73 6.71 2.58
CA PHE A 206 -11.13 5.33 2.34
C PHE A 206 -10.02 4.51 1.68
N ASP A 207 -10.07 3.19 1.86
CA ASP A 207 -9.23 2.27 1.09
C ASP A 207 -9.52 2.40 -0.40
N ALA A 208 -8.47 2.56 -1.20
CA ALA A 208 -8.61 2.59 -2.66
C ALA A 208 -8.63 1.16 -3.20
N PHE A 209 -9.73 0.80 -3.84
CA PHE A 209 -9.91 -0.52 -4.45
C PHE A 209 -9.69 -0.46 -5.96
N PRO A 210 -9.22 -1.56 -6.55
CA PRO A 210 -9.08 -1.64 -7.98
C PRO A 210 -10.44 -1.58 -8.68
N VAL A 211 -10.50 -0.95 -9.85
CA VAL A 211 -11.67 -0.86 -10.71
C VAL A 211 -11.32 -1.49 -12.06
N GLY A 212 -12.14 -2.44 -12.50
CA GLY A 212 -11.89 -3.17 -13.74
C GLY A 212 -10.86 -4.27 -13.55
N GLU A 213 -9.88 -4.35 -14.47
CA GLU A 213 -8.90 -5.43 -14.50
C GLU A 213 -7.70 -5.15 -13.61
N ILE A 214 -7.26 -6.18 -12.90
CA ILE A 214 -6.08 -6.17 -12.04
C ILE A 214 -4.94 -6.83 -12.80
N ASN A 215 -3.87 -6.08 -13.02
CA ASN A 215 -2.69 -6.57 -13.73
C ASN A 215 -1.54 -6.73 -12.74
N LEU A 216 -1.29 -7.97 -12.34
CA LEU A 216 -0.13 -8.33 -11.54
C LEU A 216 1.07 -8.67 -12.44
N VAL A 217 2.24 -8.17 -12.06
CA VAL A 217 3.49 -8.39 -12.79
C VAL A 217 4.59 -8.77 -11.80
N LEU A 218 5.33 -9.83 -12.11
CA LEU A 218 6.50 -10.20 -11.34
C LEU A 218 7.68 -9.27 -11.67
N ASP A 219 8.37 -8.82 -10.64
CA ASP A 219 9.56 -7.98 -10.74
C ASP A 219 10.73 -8.57 -9.96
N ILE A 220 11.93 -8.07 -10.19
CA ILE A 220 13.16 -8.58 -9.60
C ILE A 220 13.96 -7.43 -8.99
N ILE A 221 14.47 -7.64 -7.77
CA ILE A 221 15.50 -6.79 -7.18
C ILE A 221 16.74 -7.62 -6.86
N ASN A 222 17.91 -7.05 -7.13
CA ASN A 222 19.18 -7.65 -6.77
C ASN A 222 19.89 -6.73 -5.77
N PRO A 223 19.90 -7.07 -4.46
CA PRO A 223 20.70 -6.34 -3.48
C PRO A 223 22.18 -6.37 -3.86
N HIS A 224 22.86 -5.23 -3.76
CA HIS A 224 24.28 -5.15 -4.09
C HIS A 224 25.17 -5.82 -3.04
N TYR A 225 24.78 -5.76 -1.75
CA TYR A 225 25.51 -6.36 -0.63
C TYR A 225 24.62 -7.27 0.23
N PRO A 226 24.15 -8.42 -0.27
CA PRO A 226 23.23 -9.30 0.45
C PRO A 226 23.77 -9.73 1.83
N ASP A 227 25.06 -10.08 1.94
CA ASP A 227 25.67 -10.55 3.19
C ASP A 227 25.84 -9.42 4.24
N TYR A 228 25.90 -8.16 3.79
CA TYR A 228 25.96 -6.98 4.67
C TYR A 228 24.60 -6.68 5.26
N TYR A 229 23.56 -6.64 4.42
CA TYR A 229 22.19 -6.41 4.88
C TYR A 229 21.65 -7.55 5.74
N SER A 230 22.20 -8.76 5.61
CA SER A 230 21.88 -9.89 6.49
C SER A 230 22.72 -9.92 7.79
N GLY A 231 23.59 -8.93 8.02
CA GLY A 231 24.41 -8.81 9.24
C GLY A 231 25.58 -9.78 9.35
N ASN A 232 25.97 -10.46 8.26
CA ASN A 232 26.99 -11.51 8.30
C ASN A 232 28.41 -11.00 8.01
N LYS A 233 28.56 -10.04 7.09
CA LYS A 233 29.88 -9.59 6.60
C LYS A 233 29.90 -8.09 6.29
N PRO A 234 31.09 -7.45 6.30
CA PRO A 234 31.24 -6.09 5.76
C PRO A 234 30.89 -6.04 4.25
N PRO A 235 30.51 -4.85 3.73
CA PRO A 235 30.17 -4.71 2.32
C PRO A 235 31.40 -4.97 1.45
N ALA A 236 31.19 -5.72 0.37
CA ALA A 236 32.26 -6.19 -0.51
C ALA A 236 31.72 -6.47 -1.92
N ASP A 237 32.39 -5.97 -2.96
CA ASP A 237 31.92 -6.00 -4.36
C ASP A 237 32.08 -7.35 -5.09
N TYR A 238 32.56 -8.39 -4.40
CA TYR A 238 32.73 -9.73 -4.97
C TYR A 238 31.57 -10.69 -4.65
N GLN A 239 30.45 -10.18 -4.14
CA GLN A 239 29.29 -10.98 -3.80
C GLN A 239 28.50 -11.37 -5.05
N ASN A 240 28.00 -12.61 -5.08
CA ASN A 240 27.13 -13.06 -6.16
C ASN A 240 25.78 -12.34 -6.09
N PRO A 241 25.21 -11.95 -7.25
CA PRO A 241 23.87 -11.37 -7.28
C PRO A 241 22.85 -12.37 -6.74
N ASN A 242 21.96 -11.92 -5.85
CA ASN A 242 20.84 -12.70 -5.34
C ASN A 242 19.52 -12.11 -5.86
N PRO A 243 18.97 -12.60 -6.99
CA PRO A 243 17.73 -12.08 -7.55
C PRO A 243 16.53 -12.44 -6.65
N ILE A 244 15.90 -11.42 -6.07
CA ILE A 244 14.70 -11.55 -5.26
C ILE A 244 13.51 -11.15 -6.12
N LYS A 245 12.65 -12.12 -6.42
CA LYS A 245 11.40 -11.91 -7.15
C LYS A 245 10.32 -11.36 -6.22
N PHE A 246 9.55 -10.36 -6.65
CA PHE A 246 8.42 -9.81 -5.89
C PHE A 246 7.26 -9.43 -6.81
N LEU A 247 6.06 -9.35 -6.24
CA LEU A 247 4.86 -9.03 -7.00
C LEU A 247 4.58 -7.53 -7.03
N THR A 248 4.20 -7.03 -8.20
CA THR A 248 3.83 -5.63 -8.42
C THR A 248 2.46 -5.53 -9.06
N VAL A 249 1.81 -4.39 -8.89
CA VAL A 249 0.61 -4.00 -9.61
C VAL A 249 1.01 -3.04 -10.72
N ALA A 250 0.65 -3.32 -11.96
CA ALA A 250 0.81 -2.43 -13.12
C ALA A 250 -0.57 -2.13 -13.73
N ASN A 251 -0.70 -1.07 -14.53
CA ASN A 251 -1.88 -0.80 -15.38
C ASN A 251 -3.24 -1.20 -14.76
N THR A 252 -3.47 -0.82 -13.51
CA THR A 252 -4.67 -1.15 -12.74
C THR A 252 -5.24 0.14 -12.21
N ASN A 253 -6.49 0.42 -12.53
CA ASN A 253 -7.16 1.63 -12.06
C ASN A 253 -7.58 1.43 -10.61
N PHE A 254 -7.39 2.44 -9.77
CA PHE A 254 -7.83 2.47 -8.38
C PHE A 254 -8.82 3.63 -8.18
N LEU A 255 -9.91 3.36 -7.48
CA LEU A 255 -10.87 4.39 -7.05
C LEU A 255 -10.46 4.94 -5.71
N PHE A 256 -10.11 6.22 -5.68
CA PHE A 256 -9.84 6.97 -4.46
C PHE A 256 -11.10 7.71 -4.03
N VAL A 257 -11.40 7.65 -2.74
CA VAL A 257 -12.57 8.32 -2.17
C VAL A 257 -12.21 9.03 -0.88
N LEU A 258 -12.65 10.28 -0.77
CA LEU A 258 -12.56 11.10 0.43
C LEU A 258 -13.96 11.55 0.84
N ALA A 259 -14.21 11.66 2.15
CA ALA A 259 -15.45 12.25 2.66
C ALA A 259 -15.23 13.14 3.88
N GLY A 260 -16.05 14.17 4.04
CA GLY A 260 -16.04 15.06 5.20
C GLY A 260 -17.21 16.04 5.17
N GLU A 261 -17.60 16.58 6.33
CA GLU A 261 -18.73 17.52 6.43
C GLU A 261 -18.49 18.87 5.73
N ASN A 262 -17.23 19.30 5.64
CA ASN A 262 -16.86 20.57 5.03
C ASN A 262 -16.24 20.35 3.65
N GLU A 263 -16.99 20.71 2.61
CA GLU A 263 -16.59 20.57 1.21
C GLU A 263 -15.24 21.20 0.89
N LYS A 264 -14.94 22.41 1.41
CA LYS A 264 -13.67 23.09 1.15
C LYS A 264 -12.48 22.30 1.70
N ILE A 265 -12.63 21.71 2.88
CA ILE A 265 -11.58 20.90 3.51
C ILE A 265 -11.36 19.59 2.72
N VAL A 266 -12.43 18.97 2.23
CA VAL A 266 -12.33 17.73 1.41
C VAL A 266 -11.67 18.03 0.05
N ILE A 267 -11.99 19.16 -0.58
CA ILE A 267 -11.36 19.59 -1.84
C ILE A 267 -9.85 19.83 -1.65
N GLU A 268 -9.44 20.49 -0.56
CA GLU A 268 -8.02 20.68 -0.27
C GLU A 268 -7.31 19.34 0.01
N ALA A 269 -7.95 18.43 0.72
CA ALA A 269 -7.42 17.08 0.94
C ALA A 269 -7.24 16.31 -0.38
N GLU A 270 -8.21 16.40 -1.30
CA GLU A 270 -8.12 15.83 -2.64
C GLU A 270 -6.95 16.42 -3.44
N ARG A 271 -6.80 17.76 -3.40
CA ARG A 271 -5.72 18.46 -4.09
C ARG A 271 -4.35 17.96 -3.63
N TYR A 272 -4.13 17.88 -2.31
CA TYR A 272 -2.87 17.36 -1.77
C TYR A 272 -2.69 15.87 -2.06
N LEU A 273 -3.76 15.08 -2.08
CA LEU A 273 -3.67 13.65 -2.41
C LEU A 273 -3.25 13.47 -3.87
N LYS A 274 -3.85 14.20 -4.81
CA LYS A 274 -3.46 14.16 -6.24
C LYS A 274 -1.99 14.56 -6.43
N GLN A 275 -1.54 15.62 -5.74
CA GLN A 275 -0.13 16.02 -5.76
C GLN A 275 0.79 14.93 -5.18
N ALA A 276 0.40 14.34 -4.05
CA ALA A 276 1.16 13.27 -3.39
C ALA A 276 1.31 12.05 -4.32
N LEU A 277 0.23 11.66 -4.99
CA LEU A 277 0.19 10.56 -5.93
C LEU A 277 1.11 10.77 -7.15
N GLN A 278 1.20 12.02 -7.64
CA GLN A 278 2.01 12.38 -8.81
C GLN A 278 3.48 12.63 -8.49
N ALA A 279 3.80 13.18 -7.31
CA ALA A 279 5.14 13.63 -6.96
C ALA A 279 5.89 12.69 -6.00
N ILE A 280 5.20 12.12 -5.01
CA ILE A 280 5.81 11.24 -4.00
C ILE A 280 5.58 9.78 -4.36
N GLY A 281 4.38 9.45 -4.81
CA GLY A 281 3.93 8.07 -5.01
C GLY A 281 3.56 7.36 -3.71
N ILE A 282 2.84 6.25 -3.83
CA ILE A 282 2.32 5.46 -2.72
C ILE A 282 2.78 4.00 -2.80
N GLY A 283 3.04 3.40 -1.64
CA GLY A 283 3.57 2.05 -1.53
C GLY A 283 5.06 2.03 -1.19
N ALA A 284 5.75 0.97 -1.60
CA ALA A 284 7.17 0.80 -1.33
C ALA A 284 8.03 1.19 -2.54
N LYS A 285 9.30 1.53 -2.27
CA LYS A 285 10.32 1.87 -3.29
C LYS A 285 9.94 3.07 -4.18
N THR A 286 9.23 4.05 -3.61
CA THR A 286 8.79 5.25 -4.33
C THR A 286 9.95 6.10 -4.86
N SER A 287 11.07 6.14 -4.13
CA SER A 287 12.31 6.81 -4.59
C SER A 287 12.90 6.22 -5.88
N LEU A 288 12.53 4.99 -6.25
CA LEU A 288 12.91 4.33 -7.49
C LEU A 288 11.85 4.46 -8.59
N GLY A 289 10.81 5.29 -8.38
CA GLY A 289 9.73 5.52 -9.33
C GLY A 289 8.54 4.56 -9.22
N TYR A 290 8.52 3.65 -8.23
CA TYR A 290 7.35 2.80 -7.99
C TYR A 290 6.20 3.61 -7.37
N GLY A 291 4.97 3.25 -7.73
CA GLY A 291 3.79 3.79 -7.07
C GLY A 291 3.49 5.26 -7.34
N LEU A 292 4.11 5.86 -8.38
CA LEU A 292 3.64 7.13 -8.95
C LEU A 292 2.37 6.89 -9.77
N PHE A 293 1.44 7.83 -9.74
CA PHE A 293 0.12 7.70 -10.36
C PHE A 293 -0.20 8.80 -11.38
N GLU A 294 -0.92 8.39 -12.41
CA GLU A 294 -1.62 9.26 -13.36
C GLU A 294 -3.10 9.34 -12.94
N ILE A 295 -3.60 10.56 -12.79
CA ILE A 295 -5.03 10.82 -12.51
C ILE A 295 -5.80 10.71 -13.82
N LEU A 296 -6.93 9.99 -13.80
CA LEU A 296 -7.78 9.71 -14.96
C LEU A 296 -8.96 10.69 -15.07
#